data_AF-A0A8H5GXS9-F1
#
_entry.id   AF-A0A8H5GXS9-F1
#
_cell.length_a   1.000
_cell.length_b   1.000
_cell.length_c   1.000
_cell.angle_alpha   90.00
_cell.angle_beta   90.00
_cell.angle_gamma   90.00
#
_symmetry.space_group_name_H-M   'P 1'
#
loop_
_entity.id
_entity.type
_entity.pdbx_description
1 polymer ?
#
loop_
_entity_poly.entity_id
_entity_poly.type
_entity_poly.pdbx_seq_one_letter_code
_entity_poly.pdbx_strand_id
1 'polypeptide(L)'
;MQAQRATLPQGLDHYPTSSARNCWYSTIFKITGLAVAFGDILERAGKGEQAYDLYVQLLDILQQDDVKNTLTGPERLRAVALSTKLGELATQLKRSKVKEEKWLELLRIVRGPTDESLGGSGDDVDDYSQGKINFPLMNKTDIGAPLEALGAFYAYAGRLDFAMPLYLQAISLLIPPAPKKSSAEDRCRGAQLMMNLSELIMRGQPTPQVLHQTESWATQALGVTKKARRELSKPADLCEEVYAAALFNVATFREMAGDKSTARSLFREGLEQARSIGMAEGTREASNALRRLDMEQMQQKEKASA
;
A
#
# COMPACT_ATOMS: atom_id res chain seq x y z
N MET A 1 -6.17 -38.92 23.86
CA MET A 1 -5.82 -39.42 22.51
C MET A 1 -4.61 -38.65 22.02
N GLN A 2 -3.44 -39.27 22.08
CA GLN A 2 -2.15 -38.68 21.71
C GLN A 2 -1.99 -38.75 20.19
N ALA A 3 -1.80 -37.60 19.55
CA ALA A 3 -1.43 -37.51 18.14
C ALA A 3 0.04 -37.88 17.98
N GLN A 4 0.31 -38.90 17.15
CA GLN A 4 1.67 -39.32 16.79
C GLN A 4 2.40 -38.19 16.07
N ARG A 5 3.50 -37.70 16.65
CA ARG A 5 4.51 -36.93 15.94
C ARG A 5 5.17 -37.86 14.93
N ALA A 6 5.07 -37.52 13.64
CA ALA A 6 5.88 -38.13 12.60
C ALA A 6 7.35 -37.79 12.87
N THR A 7 8.12 -38.78 13.31
CA THR A 7 9.58 -38.72 13.38
C THR A 7 10.16 -38.74 11.97
N LEU A 8 11.02 -37.77 11.65
CA LEU A 8 11.86 -37.76 10.45
C LEU A 8 12.68 -39.07 10.37
N PRO A 9 12.83 -39.68 9.19
CA PRO A 9 13.76 -40.79 9.02
C PRO A 9 15.18 -40.26 9.18
N GLN A 10 15.85 -40.69 10.25
CA GLN A 10 17.30 -40.56 10.40
C GLN A 10 17.95 -41.57 9.46
N GLY A 11 18.69 -41.07 8.48
CA GLY A 11 19.50 -41.89 7.59
C GLY A 11 19.37 -41.44 6.15
N LEU A 12 20.26 -40.54 5.73
CA LEU A 12 20.89 -40.45 4.41
C LEU A 12 21.79 -39.21 4.40
N ASP A 13 23.05 -39.40 4.81
CA ASP A 13 24.15 -38.45 4.58
C ASP A 13 24.55 -38.45 3.10
N HIS A 14 23.59 -38.13 2.22
CA HIS A 14 23.83 -37.86 0.83
C HIS A 14 23.28 -36.48 0.50
N TYR A 15 24.20 -35.51 0.41
CA TYR A 15 23.93 -34.20 -0.18
C TYR A 15 23.19 -34.40 -1.51
N PRO A 16 21.95 -33.89 -1.67
CA PRO A 16 21.23 -34.06 -2.91
C PRO A 16 22.00 -33.38 -4.04
N THR A 17 22.19 -34.11 -5.13
CA THR A 17 22.75 -33.57 -6.38
C THR A 17 21.97 -32.33 -6.81
N SER A 18 22.61 -31.35 -7.47
CA SER A 18 21.98 -30.05 -7.77
C SER A 18 20.66 -30.18 -8.56
N SER A 19 20.51 -31.25 -9.34
CA SER A 19 19.30 -31.57 -10.10
C SER A 19 18.08 -31.90 -9.21
N ALA A 20 18.26 -32.68 -8.14
CA ALA A 20 17.17 -33.05 -7.22
C ALA A 20 16.67 -31.85 -6.40
N ARG A 21 17.60 -30.96 -6.00
CA ARG A 21 17.27 -29.67 -5.36
C ARG A 21 16.43 -28.80 -6.29
N ASN A 22 16.85 -28.62 -7.53
CA ASN A 22 16.12 -27.79 -8.51
C ASN A 22 14.70 -28.30 -8.79
N CYS A 23 14.49 -29.62 -8.78
CA CYS A 23 13.17 -30.21 -8.97
C CYS A 23 12.23 -30.00 -7.76
N TRP A 24 12.79 -30.06 -6.55
CA TRP A 24 12.05 -29.84 -5.31
C TRP A 24 11.59 -28.37 -5.17
N TYR A 25 12.47 -27.40 -5.47
CA TYR A 25 12.12 -25.98 -5.48
C TYR A 25 11.07 -25.61 -6.53
N SER A 26 11.14 -26.20 -7.73
CA SER A 26 10.09 -26.04 -8.77
C SER A 26 8.72 -26.54 -8.31
N THR A 27 8.68 -27.54 -7.43
CA THR A 27 7.45 -28.13 -6.92
C THR A 27 6.83 -27.27 -5.82
N ILE A 28 7.63 -26.77 -4.88
CA ILE A 28 7.19 -25.81 -3.84
C ILE A 28 6.59 -24.56 -4.49
N PHE A 29 7.18 -24.08 -5.58
CA PHE A 29 6.67 -22.94 -6.35
C PHE A 29 5.24 -23.16 -6.87
N LYS A 30 4.97 -24.31 -7.50
CA LYS A 30 3.64 -24.62 -8.03
C LYS A 30 2.61 -24.81 -6.90
N ILE A 31 3.05 -25.42 -5.80
CA ILE A 31 2.20 -25.64 -4.62
C ILE A 31 1.84 -24.31 -3.95
N THR A 32 2.78 -23.37 -3.84
CA THR A 32 2.51 -22.05 -3.23
C THR A 32 1.52 -21.23 -4.05
N GLY A 33 1.63 -21.22 -5.38
CA GLY A 33 0.66 -20.56 -6.25
C GLY A 33 -0.74 -21.18 -6.17
N LEU A 34 -0.83 -22.51 -6.16
CA LEU A 34 -2.11 -23.23 -6.00
C LEU A 34 -2.73 -22.98 -4.62
N ALA A 35 -1.92 -22.99 -3.56
CA ALA A 35 -2.37 -22.75 -2.19
C ALA A 35 -2.90 -21.32 -1.99
N VAL A 36 -2.28 -20.32 -2.60
CA VAL A 36 -2.81 -18.94 -2.61
C VAL A 36 -4.19 -18.90 -3.28
N ALA A 37 -4.30 -19.48 -4.49
CA ALA A 37 -5.58 -19.52 -5.20
C ALA A 37 -6.67 -20.28 -4.44
N PHE A 38 -6.29 -21.34 -3.72
CA PHE A 38 -7.21 -22.09 -2.87
C PHE A 38 -7.64 -21.27 -1.64
N GLY A 39 -6.73 -20.51 -1.03
CA GLY A 39 -7.05 -19.55 0.03
C GLY A 39 -8.07 -18.50 -0.41
N ASP A 40 -7.91 -17.92 -1.59
CA ASP A 40 -8.87 -16.95 -2.15
C ASP A 40 -10.27 -17.55 -2.31
N ILE A 41 -10.37 -18.83 -2.71
CA ILE A 41 -11.65 -19.54 -2.81
C ILE A 41 -12.28 -19.72 -1.42
N LEU A 42 -11.48 -20.05 -0.41
CA LEU A 42 -11.95 -20.19 0.97
C LEU A 42 -12.46 -18.86 1.52
N GLU A 43 -11.77 -17.75 1.26
CA GLU A 43 -12.21 -16.41 1.65
C GLU A 43 -13.57 -16.06 1.02
N ARG A 44 -13.72 -16.26 -0.29
CA ARG A 44 -14.98 -16.00 -1.02
C ARG A 44 -16.13 -16.88 -0.53
N ALA A 45 -15.82 -18.08 -0.05
CA ALA A 45 -16.79 -19.00 0.56
C ALA A 45 -17.12 -18.66 2.02
N GLY A 46 -16.58 -17.57 2.58
CA GLY A 46 -16.79 -17.17 3.98
C GLY A 46 -16.03 -18.04 4.98
N LYS A 47 -15.07 -18.85 4.54
CA LYS A 47 -14.27 -19.76 5.39
C LYS A 47 -12.95 -19.13 5.81
N GLY A 48 -13.02 -17.91 6.38
CA GLY A 48 -11.85 -17.10 6.73
C GLY A 48 -10.85 -17.80 7.67
N GLU A 49 -11.34 -18.60 8.63
CA GLU A 49 -10.48 -19.38 9.53
C GLU A 49 -9.64 -20.44 8.79
N GLN A 50 -10.22 -21.12 7.80
CA GLN A 50 -9.52 -22.12 7.01
C GLN A 50 -8.50 -21.47 6.06
N ALA A 51 -8.86 -20.32 5.48
CA ALA A 51 -7.93 -19.53 4.68
C ALA A 51 -6.74 -19.05 5.53
N TYR A 52 -7.02 -18.58 6.75
CA TYR A 52 -6.00 -18.15 7.70
C TYR A 52 -5.02 -19.28 8.03
N ASP A 53 -5.51 -20.45 8.44
CA ASP A 53 -4.66 -21.59 8.78
C ASP A 53 -3.82 -22.08 7.59
N LEU A 54 -4.38 -22.03 6.37
CA LEU A 54 -3.65 -22.37 5.14
C LEU A 54 -2.52 -21.38 4.88
N TYR A 55 -2.77 -20.07 4.99
CA TYR A 55 -1.74 -19.06 4.78
C TYR A 55 -0.65 -19.12 5.84
N VAL A 56 -0.98 -19.41 7.10
CA VAL A 56 0.02 -19.62 8.17
C VAL A 56 0.97 -20.76 7.80
N GLN A 57 0.42 -21.91 7.40
CA GLN A 57 1.22 -23.07 6.99
C GLN A 57 2.11 -22.75 5.79
N LEU A 58 1.55 -22.04 4.81
CA LEU A 58 2.28 -21.69 3.61
C LEU A 58 3.45 -20.74 3.92
N LEU A 59 3.23 -19.80 4.82
CA LEU A 59 4.25 -18.84 5.22
C LEU A 59 5.34 -19.52 6.07
N ASP A 60 4.98 -20.44 6.95
CA ASP A 60 5.94 -21.24 7.71
C ASP A 60 6.87 -22.05 6.79
N ILE A 61 6.35 -22.61 5.68
CA ILE A 61 7.17 -23.30 4.66
C ILE A 61 8.13 -22.31 3.98
N LEU A 62 7.64 -21.14 3.57
CA LEU A 62 8.45 -20.12 2.92
C LEU A 62 9.53 -19.52 3.84
N GLN A 63 9.36 -19.63 5.15
CA GLN A 63 10.29 -19.15 6.16
C GLN A 63 11.39 -20.16 6.53
N GLN A 64 11.30 -21.43 6.12
CA GLN A 64 12.35 -22.42 6.41
C GLN A 64 13.66 -22.01 5.73
N ASP A 65 14.80 -22.12 6.43
CA ASP A 65 16.08 -21.55 5.98
C ASP A 65 16.56 -22.09 4.63
N ASP A 66 16.26 -23.35 4.33
CA ASP A 66 16.54 -24.03 3.07
C ASP A 66 15.70 -23.51 1.89
N VAL A 67 14.49 -23.01 2.17
CA VAL A 67 13.58 -22.41 1.19
C VAL A 67 13.85 -20.91 1.07
N LYS A 68 13.91 -20.21 2.20
CA LYS A 68 14.13 -18.77 2.34
C LYS A 68 15.33 -18.26 1.54
N ASN A 69 16.45 -18.96 1.62
CA ASN A 69 17.69 -18.58 0.92
C ASN A 69 17.64 -18.82 -0.60
N THR A 70 16.65 -19.57 -1.07
CA THR A 70 16.44 -19.88 -2.50
C THR A 70 15.33 -19.07 -3.13
N LEU A 71 14.58 -18.29 -2.35
CA LEU A 71 13.48 -17.47 -2.86
C LEU A 71 13.99 -16.40 -3.82
N THR A 72 13.51 -16.50 -5.05
CA THR A 72 13.59 -15.47 -6.09
C THR A 72 12.71 -14.27 -5.73
N GLY A 73 12.92 -13.14 -6.40
CA GLY A 73 12.15 -11.92 -6.14
C GLY A 73 10.62 -12.11 -6.19
N PRO A 74 10.03 -12.79 -7.19
CA PRO A 74 8.58 -13.05 -7.22
C PRO A 74 8.08 -13.85 -6.02
N GLU A 75 8.88 -14.78 -5.52
CA GLU A 75 8.51 -15.65 -4.40
C GLU A 75 8.60 -14.90 -3.07
N ARG A 76 9.62 -14.04 -2.90
CA ARG A 76 9.69 -13.12 -1.77
C ARG A 76 8.47 -12.22 -1.72
N LEU A 77 7.98 -11.74 -2.87
CA LEU A 77 6.77 -10.93 -2.94
C LEU A 77 5.49 -11.70 -2.64
N ARG A 78 5.37 -12.96 -3.06
CA ARG A 78 4.26 -13.82 -2.62
C ARG A 78 4.26 -14.02 -1.13
N ALA A 79 5.43 -14.22 -0.53
CA ALA A 79 5.56 -14.32 0.92
C ALA A 79 5.11 -13.01 1.60
N VAL A 80 5.46 -11.84 1.05
CA VAL A 80 4.95 -10.54 1.54
C VAL A 80 3.43 -10.41 1.38
N ALA A 81 2.87 -10.79 0.23
CA ALA A 81 1.43 -10.75 -0.02
C ALA A 81 0.68 -11.67 0.97
N LEU A 82 1.21 -12.87 1.23
CA LEU A 82 0.69 -13.81 2.22
C LEU A 82 0.75 -13.24 3.64
N SER A 83 1.87 -12.65 4.04
CA SER A 83 2.01 -11.94 5.32
C SER A 83 0.95 -10.85 5.48
N THR A 84 0.69 -10.09 4.42
CA THR A 84 -0.31 -9.01 4.43
C THR A 84 -1.73 -9.57 4.56
N LYS A 85 -2.07 -10.60 3.78
CA LYS A 85 -3.36 -11.29 3.84
C LYS A 85 -3.63 -11.90 5.22
N LEU A 86 -2.60 -12.46 5.85
CA LEU A 86 -2.69 -12.93 7.23
C LEU A 86 -2.99 -11.80 8.22
N GLY A 87 -2.41 -10.61 8.03
CA GLY A 87 -2.72 -9.44 8.85
C GLY A 87 -4.17 -8.96 8.70
N GLU A 88 -4.68 -8.90 7.46
CA GLU A 88 -6.08 -8.58 7.15
C GLU A 88 -7.04 -9.57 7.80
N LEU A 89 -6.82 -10.87 7.59
CA LEU A 89 -7.66 -11.93 8.16
C LEU A 89 -7.54 -12.00 9.69
N ALA A 90 -6.35 -11.80 10.27
CA ALA A 90 -6.19 -11.73 11.72
C ALA A 90 -7.05 -10.62 12.33
N THR A 91 -7.09 -9.45 11.68
CA THR A 91 -7.93 -8.32 12.10
C THR A 91 -9.42 -8.67 12.01
N GLN A 92 -9.86 -9.22 10.88
CA GLN A 92 -11.26 -9.63 10.68
C GLN A 92 -11.71 -10.69 11.69
N LEU A 93 -10.85 -11.66 11.97
CA LEU A 93 -11.09 -12.77 12.90
C LEU A 93 -10.81 -12.39 14.37
N LYS A 94 -10.46 -11.12 14.66
CA LYS A 94 -10.12 -10.61 16.00
C LYS A 94 -9.05 -11.44 16.72
N ARG A 95 -8.06 -11.92 15.97
CA ARG A 95 -6.92 -12.69 16.51
C ARG A 95 -5.89 -11.75 17.15
N SER A 96 -5.05 -12.29 18.04
CA SER A 96 -4.03 -11.51 18.77
C SER A 96 -2.91 -11.01 17.86
N LYS A 97 -2.55 -9.73 18.00
CA LYS A 97 -1.49 -9.03 17.25
C LYS A 97 -0.08 -9.65 17.39
N VAL A 98 0.14 -10.53 18.36
CA VAL A 98 1.46 -11.13 18.65
C VAL A 98 1.98 -12.00 17.49
N LYS A 99 1.10 -12.65 16.72
CA LYS A 99 1.54 -13.42 15.54
C LYS A 99 1.86 -12.53 14.34
N GLU A 100 1.36 -11.29 14.30
CA GLU A 100 1.60 -10.36 13.20
C GLU A 100 3.07 -9.93 13.15
N GLU A 101 3.75 -9.87 14.30
CA GLU A 101 5.16 -9.53 14.39
C GLU A 101 6.08 -10.56 13.71
N LYS A 102 5.73 -11.85 13.76
CA LYS A 102 6.48 -12.93 13.09
C LYS A 102 6.49 -12.75 11.57
N TRP A 103 5.44 -12.17 11.01
CA TRP A 103 5.29 -11.96 9.57
C TRP A 103 6.05 -10.71 9.08
N LEU A 104 6.50 -9.84 10.00
CA LEU A 104 7.34 -8.67 9.74
C LEU A 104 8.76 -9.05 9.32
N GLU A 105 9.29 -10.17 9.80
CA GLU A 105 10.67 -10.61 9.53
C GLU A 105 10.90 -10.89 8.04
N LEU A 106 9.84 -11.24 7.31
CA LEU A 106 9.88 -11.42 5.85
C LEU A 106 10.22 -10.15 5.08
N LEU A 107 9.98 -8.97 5.64
CA LEU A 107 10.34 -7.70 5.00
C LEU A 107 11.80 -7.33 5.18
N ARG A 108 12.46 -7.80 6.23
CA ARG A 108 13.93 -7.72 6.31
C ARG A 108 14.59 -8.48 5.16
N ILE A 109 14.00 -9.61 4.75
CA ILE A 109 14.49 -10.44 3.64
C ILE A 109 14.36 -9.71 2.29
N VAL A 110 13.33 -8.89 2.15
CA VAL A 110 13.11 -8.07 0.96
C VAL A 110 14.07 -6.88 0.90
N ARG A 111 14.56 -6.39 2.05
CA ARG A 111 15.49 -5.24 2.13
C ARG A 111 16.91 -5.54 1.64
N GLY A 112 17.30 -6.81 1.49
CA GLY A 112 18.68 -7.20 1.17
C GLY A 112 19.66 -6.85 2.31
N PRO A 113 20.88 -7.42 2.32
CA PRO A 113 21.91 -6.99 3.26
C PRO A 113 22.24 -5.53 2.99
N THR A 114 22.13 -4.70 4.03
CA THR A 114 22.66 -3.34 4.05
C THR A 114 24.18 -3.44 3.90
N ASP A 115 24.72 -2.89 2.81
CA ASP A 115 26.17 -2.65 2.67
C ASP A 115 26.59 -1.63 3.74
N GLU A 116 27.05 -2.11 4.89
CA GLU A 116 27.71 -1.32 5.95
C GLU A 116 29.17 -1.00 5.60
N SER A 117 29.49 -0.83 4.31
CA SER A 117 30.84 -0.45 3.90
C SER A 117 30.78 0.48 2.71
N LEU A 118 30.76 1.79 2.97
CA LEU A 118 31.51 2.82 2.26
C LEU A 118 31.32 4.15 3.02
N GLY A 119 32.22 4.43 3.97
CA GLY A 119 32.37 5.76 4.55
C GLY A 119 33.01 6.73 3.55
N GLY A 120 32.54 7.98 3.54
CA GLY A 120 33.14 9.06 2.74
C GLY A 120 32.29 10.33 2.66
N SER A 121 32.38 11.14 3.71
CA SER A 121 32.36 12.62 3.80
C SER A 121 31.80 13.50 2.66
N GLY A 122 30.94 14.47 3.00
CA GLY A 122 30.74 15.72 2.26
C GLY A 122 29.31 16.29 2.34
N ASP A 123 29.20 17.58 2.69
CA ASP A 123 28.01 18.32 3.13
C ASP A 123 26.84 18.49 2.12
N ASP A 124 25.69 18.84 2.72
CA ASP A 124 24.50 19.55 2.21
C ASP A 124 23.32 18.77 1.57
N VAL A 125 22.27 18.66 2.40
CA VAL A 125 20.80 18.74 2.14
C VAL A 125 20.12 17.59 1.35
N ASP A 126 19.03 17.09 1.96
CA ASP A 126 18.00 16.12 1.48
C ASP A 126 18.30 14.61 1.56
N ASP A 127 18.39 14.08 2.80
CA ASP A 127 18.43 12.63 3.07
C ASP A 127 17.06 12.06 3.52
N TYR A 128 16.20 11.77 2.54
CA TYR A 128 15.18 10.70 2.68
C TYR A 128 15.53 9.50 1.78
N SER A 129 16.82 9.32 1.47
CA SER A 129 17.31 8.35 0.47
C SER A 129 17.91 7.11 1.12
N GLN A 130 17.27 6.53 2.14
CA GLN A 130 17.73 5.25 2.71
C GLN A 130 16.61 4.22 2.84
N GLY A 131 16.36 3.53 1.73
CA GLY A 131 15.56 2.32 1.73
C GLY A 131 15.10 1.86 0.36
N LYS A 132 15.94 1.97 -0.68
CA LYS A 132 15.58 1.47 -2.01
C LYS A 132 15.54 -0.06 -1.96
N ILE A 133 14.33 -0.60 -1.83
CA ILE A 133 14.12 -2.05 -1.86
C ILE A 133 14.43 -2.52 -3.28
N ASN A 134 15.52 -3.27 -3.42
CA ASN A 134 16.03 -3.65 -4.73
C ASN A 134 15.31 -4.93 -5.20
N PHE A 135 14.19 -4.77 -5.89
CA PHE A 135 13.47 -5.88 -6.51
C PHE A 135 14.08 -6.17 -7.91
N PRO A 136 14.48 -7.42 -8.22
CA PRO A 136 14.86 -7.79 -9.58
C PRO A 136 13.68 -7.60 -10.53
N LEU A 137 13.99 -7.15 -11.76
CA LEU A 137 13.06 -6.80 -12.85
C LEU A 137 11.81 -7.69 -12.91
N MET A 138 10.70 -7.16 -12.44
CA MET A 138 9.39 -7.80 -12.42
C MET A 138 8.33 -6.82 -12.93
N ASN A 139 7.18 -7.36 -13.35
CA ASN A 139 6.08 -6.54 -13.86
C ASN A 139 5.49 -5.65 -12.78
N LYS A 140 5.15 -4.41 -13.15
CA LYS A 140 4.65 -3.37 -12.24
C LYS A 140 3.41 -3.80 -11.45
N THR A 141 2.55 -4.60 -12.08
CA THR A 141 1.32 -5.16 -11.49
C THR A 141 1.58 -6.20 -10.41
N ASP A 142 2.67 -6.96 -10.48
CA ASP A 142 2.98 -8.05 -9.54
C ASP A 142 3.57 -7.54 -8.22
N ILE A 143 4.14 -6.33 -8.22
CA ILE A 143 4.79 -5.73 -7.05
C ILE A 143 3.94 -4.60 -6.43
N GLY A 144 3.27 -3.79 -7.26
CA GLY A 144 2.56 -2.60 -6.78
C GLY A 144 1.44 -2.92 -5.80
N ALA A 145 0.61 -3.93 -6.10
CA ALA A 145 -0.53 -4.29 -5.26
C ALA A 145 -0.12 -4.85 -3.88
N PRO A 146 0.86 -5.77 -3.77
CA PRO A 146 1.37 -6.20 -2.46
C PRO A 146 2.00 -5.06 -1.64
N LEU A 147 2.76 -4.16 -2.27
CA LEU A 147 3.37 -3.02 -1.57
C LEU A 147 2.31 -2.04 -1.04
N GLU A 148 1.28 -1.76 -1.83
CA GLU A 148 0.12 -0.96 -1.43
C GLU A 148 -0.58 -1.57 -0.22
N ALA A 149 -0.96 -2.85 -0.30
CA ALA A 149 -1.68 -3.53 0.77
C ALA A 149 -0.86 -3.55 2.07
N LEU A 150 0.46 -3.76 1.96
CA LEU A 150 1.35 -3.75 3.10
C LEU A 150 1.56 -2.34 3.68
N GLY A 151 1.66 -1.33 2.83
CA GLY A 151 1.68 0.07 3.24
C GLY A 151 0.42 0.44 4.02
N ALA A 152 -0.74 0.00 3.55
CA ALA A 152 -2.03 0.19 4.23
C ALA A 152 -2.08 -0.55 5.58
N PHE A 153 -1.59 -1.79 5.65
CA PHE A 153 -1.49 -2.55 6.89
C PHE A 153 -0.66 -1.82 7.95
N TYR A 154 0.54 -1.33 7.59
CA TYR A 154 1.36 -0.57 8.54
C TYR A 154 0.77 0.77 8.92
N ALA A 155 0.13 1.45 7.97
CA ALA A 155 -0.59 2.70 8.24
C ALA A 155 -1.71 2.48 9.27
N TYR A 156 -2.45 1.37 9.18
CA TYR A 156 -3.47 1.00 10.15
C TYR A 156 -2.88 0.64 11.52
N ALA A 157 -1.72 -0.02 11.54
CA ALA A 157 -1.00 -0.36 12.77
C ALA A 157 -0.30 0.84 13.44
N GLY A 158 -0.38 2.04 12.86
CA GLY A 158 0.31 3.25 13.35
C GLY A 158 1.84 3.23 13.14
N ARG A 159 2.33 2.34 12.30
CA ARG A 159 3.77 2.12 12.04
C ARG A 159 4.20 2.91 10.80
N LEU A 160 4.21 4.23 10.92
CA LEU A 160 4.43 5.16 9.80
C LEU A 160 5.77 4.95 9.10
N ASP A 161 6.83 4.68 9.86
CA ASP A 161 8.19 4.45 9.34
C ASP A 161 8.29 3.27 8.37
N PHE A 162 7.34 2.31 8.46
CA PHE A 162 7.25 1.17 7.56
C PHE A 162 6.29 1.45 6.41
N ALA A 163 5.17 2.11 6.67
CA ALA A 163 4.15 2.40 5.67
C ALA A 163 4.65 3.37 4.58
N MET A 164 5.30 4.47 4.97
CA MET A 164 5.77 5.51 4.06
C MET A 164 6.70 4.99 2.96
N PRO A 165 7.80 4.27 3.25
CA PRO A 165 8.69 3.78 2.20
C PRO A 165 8.02 2.77 1.26
N LEU A 166 7.04 1.98 1.74
CA LEU A 166 6.28 1.06 0.90
C LEU A 166 5.38 1.81 -0.10
N TYR A 167 4.68 2.85 0.37
CA TYR A 167 3.90 3.72 -0.52
C TYR A 167 4.79 4.42 -1.54
N LEU A 168 5.91 5.01 -1.13
CA LEU A 168 6.85 5.67 -2.04
C LEU A 168 7.40 4.70 -3.09
N GLN A 169 7.75 3.48 -2.68
CA GLN A 169 8.22 2.45 -3.60
C GLN A 169 7.13 2.07 -4.61
N ALA A 170 5.89 1.84 -4.16
CA ALA A 170 4.77 1.52 -5.03
C ALA A 170 4.43 2.67 -6.01
N ILE A 171 4.44 3.92 -5.53
CA ILE A 171 4.26 5.12 -6.34
C ILE A 171 5.34 5.18 -7.44
N SER A 172 6.61 4.93 -7.10
CA SER A 172 7.71 4.98 -8.08
C SER A 172 7.60 3.94 -9.20
N LEU A 173 6.93 2.81 -8.95
CA LEU A 173 6.66 1.77 -9.94
C LEU A 173 5.50 2.16 -10.86
N LEU A 174 4.46 2.76 -10.29
CA LEU A 174 3.22 3.16 -10.99
C LEU A 174 3.38 4.48 -11.75
N ILE A 175 4.18 5.40 -11.24
CA ILE A 175 4.46 6.73 -11.81
C ILE A 175 6.00 6.88 -11.95
N PRO A 176 6.62 6.18 -12.91
CA PRO A 176 8.06 6.26 -13.08
C PRO A 176 8.47 7.66 -13.59
N PRO A 177 9.67 8.14 -13.24
CA PRO A 177 10.19 9.39 -13.76
C PRO A 177 10.43 9.29 -15.28
N ALA A 178 10.38 10.44 -15.96
CA ALA A 178 10.71 10.54 -17.38
C ALA A 178 12.10 9.93 -17.66
N PRO A 179 12.31 9.26 -18.81
CA PRO A 179 11.41 9.15 -19.96
C PRO A 179 10.43 7.96 -19.90
N LYS A 180 10.47 7.15 -18.83
CA LYS A 180 9.62 5.95 -18.72
C LYS A 180 8.16 6.38 -18.58
N LYS A 181 7.27 5.74 -19.34
CA LYS A 181 5.83 5.94 -19.25
C LYS A 181 5.16 4.72 -18.61
N SER A 182 4.06 4.95 -17.92
CA SER A 182 3.12 3.94 -17.45
C SER A 182 1.75 4.20 -18.05
N SER A 183 0.84 3.23 -17.93
CA SER A 183 -0.52 3.41 -18.43
C SER A 183 -1.22 4.57 -17.71
N ALA A 184 -2.32 5.09 -18.28
CA ALA A 184 -3.13 6.09 -17.59
C ALA A 184 -3.74 5.51 -16.29
N GLU A 185 -4.17 4.25 -16.32
CA GLU A 185 -4.73 3.55 -15.16
C GLU A 185 -3.68 3.36 -14.04
N ASP A 186 -2.45 2.94 -14.38
CA ASP A 186 -1.36 2.86 -13.41
C ASP A 186 -1.09 4.22 -12.75
N ARG A 187 -1.15 5.31 -13.52
CA ARG A 187 -0.96 6.66 -12.99
C ARG A 187 -2.08 7.07 -12.05
N CYS A 188 -3.33 6.71 -12.35
CA CYS A 188 -4.45 6.92 -11.44
C CYS A 188 -4.28 6.12 -10.14
N ARG A 189 -3.86 4.85 -10.24
CA ARG A 189 -3.53 4.04 -9.06
C ARG A 189 -2.38 4.63 -8.24
N GLY A 190 -1.32 5.09 -8.91
CA GLY A 190 -0.22 5.78 -8.24
C GLY A 190 -0.68 7.06 -7.53
N ALA A 191 -1.58 7.82 -8.15
CA ALA A 191 -2.17 9.01 -7.54
C ALA A 191 -3.05 8.66 -6.31
N GLN A 192 -3.74 7.52 -6.33
CA GLN A 192 -4.43 6.99 -5.14
C GLN A 192 -3.45 6.77 -3.99
N LEU A 193 -2.30 6.14 -4.25
CA LEU A 193 -1.28 5.93 -3.23
C LEU A 193 -0.69 7.23 -2.70
N MET A 194 -0.51 8.23 -3.56
CA MET A 194 -0.06 9.57 -3.15
C MET A 194 -1.06 10.23 -2.20
N MET A 195 -2.37 10.05 -2.42
CA MET A 195 -3.40 10.53 -1.50
C MET A 195 -3.37 9.79 -0.16
N ASN A 196 -3.30 8.46 -0.18
CA ASN A 196 -3.16 7.65 1.04
C ASN A 196 -1.93 8.07 1.84
N LEU A 197 -0.81 8.34 1.16
CA LEU A 197 0.41 8.86 1.79
C LEU A 197 0.19 10.26 2.38
N SER A 198 -0.50 11.15 1.66
CA SER A 198 -0.80 12.50 2.16
C SER A 198 -1.65 12.44 3.44
N GLU A 199 -2.70 11.61 3.47
CA GLU A 199 -3.52 11.39 4.66
C GLU A 199 -2.72 10.78 5.79
N LEU A 200 -1.84 9.83 5.48
CA LEU A 200 -0.96 9.18 6.46
C LEU A 200 -0.04 10.19 7.14
N ILE A 201 0.58 11.09 6.37
CA ILE A 201 1.43 12.16 6.89
C ILE A 201 0.63 13.08 7.84
N MET A 202 -0.64 13.35 7.51
CA MET A 202 -1.51 14.22 8.32
C MET A 202 -2.09 13.58 9.58
N ARG A 203 -1.91 12.26 9.80
CA ARG A 203 -2.30 11.61 11.06
C ARG A 203 -1.41 12.00 12.25
N GLY A 204 -0.21 12.54 11.97
CA GLY A 204 0.68 13.08 12.98
C GLY A 204 0.18 14.38 13.58
N GLN A 205 1.05 15.10 14.29
CA GLN A 205 0.73 16.44 14.78
C GLN A 205 0.67 17.42 13.59
N PRO A 206 -0.47 18.08 13.32
CA PRO A 206 -0.56 19.03 12.21
C PRO A 206 0.31 20.25 12.51
N THR A 207 1.39 20.41 11.75
CA THR A 207 2.21 21.63 11.73
C THR A 207 2.07 22.30 10.37
N PRO A 208 2.33 23.61 10.24
CA PRO A 208 2.31 24.28 8.94
C PRO A 208 3.22 23.62 7.89
N GLN A 209 4.37 23.10 8.31
CA GLN A 209 5.31 22.39 7.45
C GLN A 209 4.73 21.04 6.96
N VAL A 210 4.15 20.28 7.88
CA VAL A 210 3.50 18.99 7.58
C VAL A 210 2.29 19.19 6.67
N LEU A 211 1.51 20.25 6.90
CA LEU A 211 0.38 20.63 6.05
C LEU A 211 0.85 20.96 4.63
N HIS A 212 1.89 21.79 4.49
CA HIS A 212 2.44 22.14 3.18
C HIS A 212 2.97 20.91 2.42
N GLN A 213 3.71 20.03 3.10
CA GLN A 213 4.20 18.78 2.49
C GLN A 213 3.05 17.89 2.01
N THR A 214 2.02 17.77 2.83
CA THR A 214 0.84 16.95 2.54
C THR A 214 0.02 17.51 1.37
N GLU A 215 -0.19 18.82 1.38
CA GLU A 215 -0.87 19.53 0.29
C GLU A 215 -0.12 19.35 -1.04
N SER A 216 1.22 19.38 -1.02
CA SER A 216 2.05 19.14 -2.20
C SER A 216 1.79 17.75 -2.80
N TRP A 217 1.79 16.69 -1.97
CA TRP A 217 1.48 15.33 -2.41
C TRP A 217 0.07 15.22 -2.99
N ALA A 218 -0.93 15.78 -2.32
CA ALA A 218 -2.33 15.74 -2.77
C ALA A 218 -2.52 16.53 -4.09
N THR A 219 -1.88 17.68 -4.22
CA THR A 219 -1.93 18.51 -5.43
C THR A 219 -1.23 17.81 -6.60
N GLN A 220 -0.09 17.15 -6.35
CA GLN A 220 0.58 16.36 -7.35
C GLN A 220 -0.27 15.16 -7.79
N ALA A 221 -0.94 14.47 -6.85
CA ALA A 221 -1.87 13.40 -7.15
C ALA A 221 -3.02 13.88 -8.05
N LEU A 222 -3.65 15.01 -7.70
CA LEU A 222 -4.69 15.63 -8.52
C LEU A 222 -4.19 15.96 -9.94
N GLY A 223 -2.97 16.51 -10.06
CA GLY A 223 -2.35 16.81 -11.34
C GLY A 223 -2.11 15.55 -12.20
N VAL A 224 -1.59 14.48 -11.58
CA VAL A 224 -1.38 13.19 -12.24
C VAL A 224 -2.71 12.60 -12.73
N THR A 225 -3.73 12.57 -11.88
CA THR A 225 -5.06 12.03 -12.23
C THR A 225 -5.74 12.86 -13.32
N LYS A 226 -5.70 14.20 -13.24
CA LYS A 226 -6.22 15.09 -14.30
C LYS A 226 -5.59 14.80 -15.65
N LYS A 227 -4.26 14.61 -15.68
CA LYS A 227 -3.54 14.30 -16.91
C LYS A 227 -3.88 12.91 -17.43
N ALA A 228 -3.86 11.89 -16.57
CA ALA A 228 -4.19 10.51 -16.94
C ALA A 228 -5.60 10.38 -17.51
N ARG A 229 -6.60 11.02 -16.90
CA ARG A 229 -8.00 11.05 -17.38
C ARG A 229 -8.13 11.58 -18.80
N ARG A 230 -7.40 12.65 -19.14
CA ARG A 230 -7.42 13.24 -20.50
C ARG A 230 -6.81 12.35 -21.57
N GLU A 231 -5.94 11.41 -21.18
CA GLU A 231 -5.29 10.48 -22.09
C GLU A 231 -6.11 9.22 -22.33
N LEU A 232 -7.16 8.99 -21.54
CA LEU A 232 -8.07 7.85 -21.70
C LEU A 232 -9.13 8.15 -22.75
N SER A 233 -9.37 7.19 -23.64
CA SER A 233 -10.44 7.27 -24.65
C SER A 233 -11.83 7.00 -24.07
N LYS A 234 -11.89 6.33 -22.93
CA LYS A 234 -13.12 6.06 -22.16
C LYS A 234 -12.85 6.35 -20.68
N PRO A 235 -13.82 6.91 -19.94
CA PRO A 235 -13.71 7.03 -18.49
C PRO A 235 -13.39 5.66 -17.88
N ALA A 236 -12.40 5.63 -16.97
CA ALA A 236 -12.07 4.45 -16.19
C ALA A 236 -12.50 4.69 -14.75
N ASP A 237 -13.30 3.79 -14.19
CA ASP A 237 -13.94 3.95 -12.88
C ASP A 237 -12.94 4.37 -11.80
N LEU A 238 -11.80 3.65 -11.70
CA LEU A 238 -10.72 3.99 -10.77
C LEU A 238 -10.22 5.43 -10.94
N CYS A 239 -9.99 5.88 -12.17
CA CYS A 239 -9.50 7.24 -12.40
C CYS A 239 -10.51 8.32 -12.01
N GLU A 240 -11.80 8.05 -12.21
CA GLU A 240 -12.87 8.98 -11.85
C GLU A 240 -13.08 9.04 -10.33
N GLU A 241 -13.02 7.90 -9.63
CA GLU A 241 -13.06 7.82 -8.17
C GLU A 241 -11.86 8.53 -7.54
N VAL A 242 -10.65 8.23 -8.02
CA VAL A 242 -9.41 8.88 -7.57
C VAL A 242 -9.46 10.38 -7.82
N TYR A 243 -10.10 10.82 -8.91
CA TYR A 243 -10.25 12.24 -9.20
C TYR A 243 -11.16 12.96 -8.19
N ALA A 244 -12.32 12.37 -7.89
CA ALA A 244 -13.24 12.90 -6.88
C ALA A 244 -12.56 12.98 -5.50
N ALA A 245 -11.87 11.91 -5.10
CA ALA A 245 -11.11 11.87 -3.84
C ALA A 245 -9.98 12.91 -3.81
N ALA A 246 -9.24 13.09 -4.92
CA ALA A 246 -8.15 14.06 -4.99
C ALA A 246 -8.64 15.50 -4.85
N LEU A 247 -9.78 15.84 -5.46
CA LEU A 247 -10.41 17.15 -5.28
C LEU A 247 -10.78 17.38 -3.81
N PHE A 248 -11.38 16.39 -3.16
CA PHE A 248 -11.75 16.47 -1.74
C PHE A 248 -10.54 16.62 -0.81
N ASN A 249 -9.47 15.85 -1.03
CA ASN A 249 -8.27 15.89 -0.20
C ASN A 249 -7.53 17.22 -0.34
N VAL A 250 -7.34 17.72 -1.56
CA VAL A 250 -6.73 19.05 -1.78
C VAL A 250 -7.61 20.14 -1.16
N ALA A 251 -8.95 20.06 -1.31
CA ALA A 251 -9.86 21.01 -0.69
C ALA A 251 -9.73 21.02 0.84
N THR A 252 -9.60 19.85 1.46
CA THR A 252 -9.41 19.70 2.91
C THR A 252 -8.12 20.37 3.37
N PHE A 253 -7.00 20.16 2.68
CA PHE A 253 -5.74 20.80 3.04
C PHE A 253 -5.76 22.32 2.81
N ARG A 254 -6.43 22.80 1.74
CA ARG A 254 -6.66 24.23 1.52
C ARG A 254 -7.51 24.86 2.62
N GLU A 255 -8.56 24.17 3.08
CA GLU A 255 -9.40 24.60 4.19
C GLU A 255 -8.57 24.71 5.48
N MET A 256 -7.76 23.69 5.78
CA MET A 256 -6.85 23.69 6.94
C MET A 256 -5.81 24.82 6.88
N ALA A 257 -5.36 25.18 5.67
CA ALA A 257 -4.43 26.30 5.45
C ALA A 257 -5.12 27.68 5.51
N GLY A 258 -6.45 27.73 5.68
CA GLY A 258 -7.23 28.96 5.73
C GLY A 258 -7.69 29.49 4.36
N ASP A 259 -7.30 28.84 3.25
CA ASP A 259 -7.77 29.19 1.90
C ASP A 259 -9.16 28.60 1.63
N LYS A 260 -10.14 29.17 2.32
CA LYS A 260 -11.54 28.72 2.28
C LYS A 260 -12.19 28.94 0.91
N SER A 261 -11.75 29.92 0.13
CA SER A 261 -12.31 30.18 -1.20
C SER A 261 -11.92 29.07 -2.18
N THR A 262 -10.65 28.71 -2.23
CA THR A 262 -10.16 27.62 -3.08
C THR A 262 -10.73 26.28 -2.62
N ALA A 263 -10.74 26.03 -1.31
CA ALA A 263 -11.34 24.83 -0.73
C ALA A 263 -12.80 24.65 -1.15
N ARG A 264 -13.61 25.71 -1.07
CA ARG A 264 -15.02 25.68 -1.49
C ARG A 264 -15.18 25.34 -2.97
N SER A 265 -14.35 25.92 -3.84
CA SER A 265 -14.40 25.61 -5.27
C SER A 265 -14.09 24.13 -5.54
N LEU A 266 -13.05 23.61 -4.90
CA LEU A 266 -12.62 22.23 -5.05
C LEU A 266 -13.64 21.24 -4.46
N PHE A 267 -14.24 21.54 -3.30
CA PHE A 267 -15.31 20.71 -2.74
C PHE A 267 -16.55 20.66 -3.64
N ARG A 268 -16.90 21.77 -4.32
CA ARG A 268 -18.01 21.78 -5.29
C ARG A 268 -17.70 20.91 -6.50
N GLU A 269 -16.52 21.07 -7.09
CA GLU A 269 -16.07 20.25 -8.21
C GLU A 269 -16.03 18.77 -7.83
N GLY A 270 -15.50 18.44 -6.64
CA GLY A 270 -15.44 17.08 -6.12
C GLY A 270 -16.83 16.50 -5.86
N LEU A 271 -17.77 17.29 -5.35
CA LEU A 271 -19.17 16.89 -5.16
C LEU A 271 -19.88 16.59 -6.48
N GLU A 272 -19.69 17.45 -7.49
CA GLU A 272 -20.26 17.24 -8.83
C GLU A 272 -19.73 15.95 -9.46
N GLN A 273 -18.42 15.73 -9.38
CA GLN A 273 -17.79 14.49 -9.85
C GLN A 273 -18.30 13.27 -9.06
N ALA A 274 -18.35 13.33 -7.74
CA ALA A 274 -18.81 12.20 -6.91
C ALA A 274 -20.26 11.83 -7.23
N ARG A 275 -21.12 12.81 -7.51
CA ARG A 275 -22.50 12.58 -7.95
C ARG A 275 -22.57 11.95 -9.33
N SER A 276 -21.76 12.40 -10.29
CA SER A 276 -21.82 11.90 -11.67
C SER A 276 -21.43 10.42 -11.77
N ILE A 277 -20.55 9.95 -10.87
CA ILE A 277 -20.11 8.54 -10.81
C ILE A 277 -20.84 7.70 -9.76
N GLY A 278 -21.80 8.27 -9.02
CA GLY A 278 -22.53 7.53 -7.97
C GLY A 278 -21.72 7.22 -6.71
N MET A 279 -20.63 7.94 -6.44
CA MET A 279 -19.80 7.79 -5.24
C MET A 279 -20.52 8.39 -4.01
N ALA A 280 -21.28 7.56 -3.30
CA ALA A 280 -22.13 7.97 -2.19
C ALA A 280 -21.35 8.63 -1.03
N GLU A 281 -20.20 8.05 -0.66
CA GLU A 281 -19.34 8.59 0.40
C GLU A 281 -18.79 9.97 0.03
N GLY A 282 -18.17 10.10 -1.15
CA GLY A 282 -17.67 11.39 -1.64
C GLY A 282 -18.76 12.46 -1.71
N THR A 283 -19.98 12.09 -2.11
CA THR A 283 -21.13 12.99 -2.12
C THR A 283 -21.47 13.49 -0.71
N ARG A 284 -21.50 12.59 0.28
CA ARG A 284 -21.80 12.92 1.68
C ARG A 284 -20.73 13.82 2.27
N GLU A 285 -19.46 13.42 2.15
CA GLU A 285 -18.34 14.15 2.76
C GLU A 285 -18.17 15.55 2.16
N ALA A 286 -18.20 15.69 0.83
CA ALA A 286 -18.09 17.00 0.18
C ALA A 286 -19.28 17.92 0.51
N SER A 287 -20.50 17.36 0.58
CA SER A 287 -21.68 18.14 1.00
C SER A 287 -21.57 18.64 2.44
N ASN A 288 -21.06 17.80 3.35
CA ASN A 288 -20.86 18.17 4.75
C ASN A 288 -19.79 19.27 4.89
N ALA A 289 -18.68 19.15 4.16
CA ALA A 289 -17.62 20.16 4.16
C ALA A 289 -18.11 21.53 3.64
N LEU A 290 -18.89 21.55 2.56
CA LEU A 290 -19.48 22.79 2.03
C LEU A 290 -20.43 23.45 3.05
N ARG A 291 -21.31 22.66 3.69
CA ARG A 291 -22.20 23.19 4.75
C ARG A 291 -21.41 23.81 5.90
N ARG A 292 -20.33 23.15 6.35
CA ARG A 292 -19.46 23.70 7.40
C ARG A 292 -18.88 25.06 6.99
N LEU A 293 -18.31 25.15 5.78
CA LEU A 293 -17.75 26.41 5.26
C LEU A 293 -18.80 27.52 5.11
N ASP A 294 -20.03 27.18 4.74
CA ASP A 294 -21.12 28.16 4.62
C ASP A 294 -21.55 28.69 6.00
N MET A 295 -21.68 27.81 7.00
CA MET A 295 -22.02 28.20 8.37
C MET A 295 -20.96 29.12 8.99
N GLU A 296 -19.67 28.79 8.82
CA GLU A 296 -18.58 29.63 9.32
C GLU A 296 -18.56 31.02 8.67
N GLN A 297 -18.85 31.08 7.36
CA GLN A 297 -18.93 32.35 6.64
C GLN A 297 -20.07 33.23 7.15
N MET A 298 -21.23 32.64 7.48
CA MET A 298 -22.35 33.37 8.07
C MET A 298 -21.97 33.97 9.43
N GLN A 299 -21.36 33.17 10.31
CA GLN A 299 -20.91 33.63 11.63
C GLN A 299 -19.86 34.75 11.54
N GLN A 300 -18.95 34.68 10.56
CA GLN A 300 -17.97 35.74 10.33
C GLN A 300 -18.63 37.05 9.87
N LYS A 301 -19.65 36.98 9.01
CA LYS A 301 -20.42 38.15 8.57
C LYS A 301 -21.21 38.78 9.72
N GLU A 302 -21.83 37.97 10.57
CA GLU A 302 -22.54 38.44 11.77
C GLU A 302 -21.59 39.17 12.72
N LYS A 303 -20.41 38.60 13.00
CA LYS A 303 -19.38 39.25 13.83
C LYS A 303 -18.82 40.53 13.23
N ALA A 304 -18.76 40.64 11.91
CA ALA A 304 -18.28 41.84 11.23
C ALA A 304 -19.34 42.96 11.14
N SER A 305 -20.60 42.62 11.41
CA SER A 305 -21.75 43.57 11.37
C SER A 305 -22.18 44.04 12.76
N ALA A 306 -21.58 43.48 13.83
CA ALA A 306 -21.79 43.85 15.23
C ALA A 306 -20.62 44.71 15.72
#